data_AF-A0A9D7L8J6-F1
#
_entry.id   AF-A0A9D7L8J6-F1
#
_cell.length_a   1.000
_cell.length_b   1.000
_cell.length_c   1.000
_cell.angle_alpha   90.00
_cell.angle_beta   90.00
_cell.angle_gamma   90.00
#
_symmetry.space_group_name_H-M   'P 1'
#
loop_
_entity.id
_entity.type
_entity.pdbx_description
1 polymer ?
#
loop_
_entity_poly.entity_id
_entity_poly.type
_entity_poly.pdbx_seq_one_letter_code
_entity_poly.pdbx_strand_id
1 'polypeptide(L)' 'MSTAAPDIGQGRLAQLRVELVELAFTLECQGRLDAADLALAVAARLEELNDPTPSQTTLDCTAAKM' A
#
# COMPACT_ATOMS: atom_id res chain seq x y z
N MET A 1 13.69 15.75 21.50
CA MET A 1 13.83 14.70 20.47
C MET A 1 12.66 13.75 20.66
N SER A 2 11.59 13.93 19.87
CA SER A 2 10.36 13.15 20.03
C SER A 2 10.54 11.79 19.35
N THR A 3 10.75 10.75 20.14
CA THR A 3 10.70 9.36 19.68
C THR A 3 9.25 9.03 19.36
N ALA A 4 8.85 9.23 18.10
CA ALA A 4 7.60 8.69 17.58
C ALA A 4 7.69 7.17 17.72
N ALA A 5 6.88 6.59 18.61
CA ALA A 5 6.68 5.15 18.63
C ALA A 5 6.31 4.74 17.19
N PRO A 6 6.94 3.71 16.61
CA PRO A 6 6.48 3.19 15.32
C PRO A 6 5.00 2.88 15.49
N ASP A 7 4.18 3.60 14.75
CA ASP A 7 2.73 3.54 14.87
C ASP A 7 2.35 2.07 14.65
N ILE A 8 1.74 1.42 15.66
CA ILE A 8 1.51 -0.03 15.64
C ILE A 8 0.77 -0.45 14.36
N GLY A 9 -0.04 0.47 13.79
CA GLY A 9 -0.67 0.33 12.49
C GLY A 9 0.30 0.17 11.32
N GLN A 10 1.37 0.96 11.24
CA GLN A 10 2.38 0.88 10.16
C GLN A 10 3.10 -0.47 10.17
N GLY A 11 3.48 -0.96 11.36
CA GLY A 11 4.07 -2.30 11.50
C GLY A 11 3.15 -3.42 11.03
N ARG A 12 1.84 -3.29 11.32
CA ARG A 12 0.84 -4.27 10.88
C ARG A 12 0.59 -4.23 9.37
N LEU A 13 0.58 -3.05 8.76
CA LEU A 13 0.43 -2.88 7.31
C LEU A 13 1.62 -3.49 6.55
N ALA A 14 2.84 -3.25 7.04
CA ALA A 14 4.04 -3.86 6.46
C ALA A 14 4.00 -5.40 6.54
N GLN A 15 3.52 -5.96 7.65
CA GLN A 15 3.35 -7.40 7.79
C GLN A 15 2.31 -7.97 6.81
N LEU A 16 1.13 -7.34 6.71
CA LEU A 16 0.06 -7.78 5.79
C LEU A 16 0.51 -7.73 4.33
N ARG A 17 1.35 -6.76 3.96
CA ARG A 17 1.94 -6.68 2.61
C ARG A 17 2.82 -7.91 2.31
N VAL A 18 3.64 -8.36 3.26
CA VAL A 18 4.47 -9.57 3.09
C VAL A 18 3.57 -10.80 2.93
N GLU A 19 2.57 -10.96 3.80
CA GLU A 19 1.62 -12.08 3.75
C GLU A 19 0.88 -12.14 2.40
N LEU A 20 0.51 -10.99 1.82
CA LEU A 20 -0.14 -10.92 0.51
C LEU A 20 0.79 -11.30 -0.66
N VAL A 21 2.07 -10.94 -0.59
CA VAL A 21 3.05 -11.33 -1.62
C VAL A 21 3.30 -12.84 -1.58
N GLU A 22 3.42 -13.42 -0.39
CA GLU A 22 3.54 -14.89 -0.22
C GLU A 22 2.28 -15.62 -0.73
N LEU A 23 1.10 -15.07 -0.47
CA LEU A 23 -0.16 -15.59 -0.99
C LEU A 23 -0.22 -15.51 -2.51
N ALA A 24 0.20 -14.39 -3.11
CA ALA A 24 0.25 -14.23 -4.56
C ALA A 24 1.13 -15.30 -5.22
N PHE A 25 2.33 -15.54 -4.68
CA PHE A 25 3.22 -16.59 -5.15
C PHE A 25 2.59 -17.98 -5.06
N THR A 26 1.90 -18.27 -3.94
CA THR A 26 1.19 -19.53 -3.76
C THR A 26 0.07 -19.72 -4.78
N LEU A 27 -0.69 -18.65 -5.06
CA LEU A 27 -1.78 -18.66 -6.05
C LEU A 27 -1.25 -18.79 -7.48
N GLU A 28 -0.14 -18.14 -7.81
CA GLU A 28 0.55 -18.27 -9.09
C GLU A 28 1.00 -19.72 -9.32
N CYS A 29 1.61 -20.35 -8.31
CA CYS A 29 2.01 -21.76 -8.35
C CYS A 29 0.81 -22.71 -8.53
N GLN A 30 -0.39 -22.30 -8.12
CA GLN A 30 -1.64 -23.04 -8.32
C GLN A 30 -2.32 -22.73 -9.66
N GLY A 31 -1.74 -21.85 -10.49
CA GLY A 31 -2.32 -21.40 -11.75
C GLY A 31 -3.50 -20.43 -11.60
N ARG A 32 -3.73 -19.88 -10.40
CA ARG A 32 -4.82 -18.94 -10.10
C ARG A 32 -4.37 -17.49 -10.31
N LEU A 33 -3.99 -17.17 -11.54
CA LEU A 33 -3.33 -15.90 -11.89
C LEU A 33 -4.15 -14.67 -11.52
N ASP A 34 -5.45 -14.64 -11.81
CA ASP A 34 -6.33 -13.49 -11.46
C ASP A 34 -6.34 -13.19 -9.95
N ALA A 35 -6.25 -14.24 -9.12
CA ALA A 35 -6.22 -14.09 -7.67
C ALA A 35 -4.83 -13.65 -7.17
N ALA A 36 -3.76 -14.11 -7.84
CA ALA A 36 -2.39 -13.66 -7.57
C ALA A 36 -2.22 -12.17 -7.91
N ASP A 37 -2.74 -11.74 -9.05
CA ASP A 37 -2.73 -10.33 -9.48
C ASP A 37 -3.50 -9.44 -8.50
N LEU A 38 -4.66 -9.89 -8.03
CA LEU A 38 -5.41 -9.17 -7.01
C LEU A 38 -4.63 -9.06 -5.70
N ALA A 39 -3.98 -10.14 -5.24
CA ALA A 39 -3.17 -10.12 -4.02
C ALA A 39 -1.99 -9.13 -4.14
N LEU A 40 -1.32 -9.08 -5.29
CA LEU A 40 -0.26 -8.10 -5.57
C LEU A 40 -0.79 -6.66 -5.63
N ALA A 41 -1.94 -6.44 -6.25
CA ALA A 41 -2.56 -5.11 -6.32
C ALA A 41 -2.91 -4.58 -4.92
N VAL A 42 -3.42 -5.44 -4.03
CA VAL A 42 -3.69 -5.08 -2.64
C VAL A 42 -2.38 -4.80 -1.88
N ALA A 43 -1.35 -5.63 -2.06
CA ALA A 43 -0.04 -5.43 -1.44
C ALA A 43 0.57 -4.06 -1.81
N ALA A 44 0.46 -3.65 -3.07
CA ALA A 44 0.90 -2.33 -3.54
C ALA A 44 0.12 -1.18 -2.89
N ARG A 45 -1.21 -1.32 -2.71
CA ARG A 45 -2.00 -0.31 -2.00
C ARG A 45 -1.65 -0.21 -0.52
N LEU A 46 -1.28 -1.32 0.13
CA LEU A 46 -0.78 -1.27 1.51
C LEU A 46 0.56 -0.54 1.62
N GLU A 47 1.42 -0.63 0.60
CA GLU A 47 2.68 0.12 0.55
C GLU A 47 2.43 1.63 0.47
N GLU A 48 1.51 2.06 -0.40
CA GLU A 48 1.10 3.47 -0.51
C GLU A 48 0.49 4.01 0.80
N LEU A 49 -0.30 3.19 1.52
CA LEU A 49 -0.89 3.57 2.80
C LEU A 49 0.14 3.61 3.95
N ASN A 50 1.24 2.87 3.82
CA ASN A 50 2.29 2.82 4.82
C ASN A 50 3.34 3.94 4.62
N ASP A 51 3.41 4.54 3.43
CA ASP A 51 4.23 5.73 3.19
C ASP A 51 3.54 6.98 3.79
N PRO A 52 4.13 7.64 4.81
CA PRO A 52 3.53 8.81 5.45
C PRO A 52 3.54 10.06 4.57
N THR A 53 4.00 9.97 3.32
CA THR A 53 4.02 11.10 2.40
C THR A 53 2.64 11.24 1.74
N PRO A 54 1.83 12.25 2.09
CA PRO A 54 0.62 12.51 1.34
C PRO A 54 1.07 13.00 -0.04
N SER A 55 0.92 12.16 -1.06
CA SER A 55 0.87 12.63 -2.44
C SER A 55 -0.42 13.42 -2.62
N GLN A 56 -0.51 14.59 -1.97
CA GLN A 56 -1.42 15.66 -2.35
C GLN A 56 -0.92 16.20 -3.68
N THR A 57 -1.24 15.48 -4.75
CA THR A 57 -1.45 16.11 -6.05
C THR A 57 -2.95 16.39 -6.14
N THR A 58 -3.48 17.13 -5.16
CA THR A 58 -4.69 17.91 -5.40
C THR A 58 -4.23 19.01 -6.35
N LEU A 59 -4.53 18.82 -7.64
CA LEU A 59 -4.43 19.87 -8.64
C LEU A 59 -5.28 21.06 -8.15
N ASP A 60 -4.62 22.04 -7.53
CA ASP A 60 -5.13 23.39 -7.36
C ASP A 60 -5.30 24.03 -8.75
N CYS A 61 -6.39 23.69 -9.45
CA CYS A 61 -6.79 24.35 -10.69
C CYS A 61 -7.85 25.46 -10.49
N THR A 62 -8.10 25.91 -9.26
CA THR A 62 -9.17 26.89 -8.98
C THR A 62 -8.69 28.28 -8.52
N ALA A 63 -7.46 28.67 -8.85
CA ALA A 63 -6.94 30.02 -8.52
C ALA A 63 -6.34 30.77 -9.72
N ALA A 64 -6.92 30.60 -10.91
CA ALA A 64 -6.65 31.45 -12.08
C ALA A 64 -7.95 32.07 -12.60
N LYS A 65 -8.66 32.79 -11.73
CA LYS A 65 -9.68 33.76 -12.16
C LYS A 65 -9.91 34.79 -11.05
N MET A 66 -9.09 35.84 -11.07
CA MET A 66 -9.48 37.24 -10.91
C MET A 66 -8.26 38.14 -11.07
#